data_AF-A0A7W0Z828-F1
#
_entry.id   AF-A0A7W0Z828-F1
#
_cell.length_a   1.000
_cell.length_b   1.000
_cell.length_c   1.000
_cell.angle_alpha   90.00
_cell.angle_beta   90.00
_cell.angle_gamma   90.00
#
_symmetry.space_group_name_H-M   'P 1'
#
loop_
_entity.id
_entity.type
_entity.pdbx_description
1 polymer ?
#
loop_
_entity_poly.entity_id
_entity_poly.type
_entity_poly.pdbx_seq_one_letter_code
_entity_poly.pdbx_strand_id
1 'polypeptide(L)'
;MRTPSEAFRVDPYPEEEDYRMAISMLQETPNNTLENYDAVSSKAGIESDPPEGLIFHTAAEMEGGGVRIFNVWESREAFERFRDERLLPA
;
A
#
# COMPACT_ATOMS: atom_id res chain seq x y z
N MET A 1 0.52 -4.27 40.64
CA MET A 1 0.91 -3.19 39.72
C MET A 1 2.04 -3.75 38.85
N ARG A 2 1.75 -4.18 37.61
CA ARG A 2 2.76 -4.76 36.70
C ARG A 2 3.33 -3.62 35.85
N THR A 3 4.65 -3.54 35.76
CA THR A 3 5.39 -2.70 34.81
C THR A 3 5.23 -3.27 33.40
N PRO A 4 4.97 -2.47 32.35
CA PRO A 4 4.90 -2.99 31.00
C PRO A 4 6.33 -3.13 30.44
N SER A 5 6.97 -4.27 30.73
CA SER A 5 8.04 -4.82 29.90
C SER A 5 7.40 -5.64 28.79
N GLU A 6 7.16 -5.03 27.64
CA GLU A 6 6.90 -5.69 26.34
C GLU A 6 6.58 -4.59 25.29
N ALA A 7 7.47 -3.60 25.19
CA ALA A 7 7.46 -2.70 24.06
C ALA A 7 7.99 -3.50 22.85
N PHE A 8 7.06 -3.86 21.96
CA PHE A 8 7.22 -4.39 20.60
C PHE A 8 8.67 -4.62 20.17
N ARG A 9 9.16 -5.84 20.37
CA ARG A 9 10.43 -6.28 19.79
C ARG A 9 10.22 -6.42 18.29
N VAL A 10 10.66 -5.44 17.51
CA VAL A 10 10.90 -5.64 16.07
C VAL A 10 12.16 -6.47 15.99
N ASP A 11 12.05 -7.73 15.60
CA ASP A 11 13.24 -8.51 15.28
C ASP A 11 13.99 -7.81 14.15
N PRO A 12 15.33 -7.71 14.24
CA PRO A 12 16.12 -7.07 13.19
C PRO A 12 15.83 -7.77 11.85
N TYR A 13 15.70 -6.98 10.79
CA TYR A 13 15.53 -7.53 9.45
C TYR A 13 16.70 -8.49 9.18
N PRO A 14 16.43 -9.74 8.76
CA PRO A 14 17.50 -10.66 8.41
C PRO A 14 18.35 -10.04 7.29
N GLU A 15 19.68 -10.13 7.44
CA GLU A 15 20.63 -9.69 6.41
C GLU A 15 20.34 -10.40 5.09
N GLU A 16 20.23 -9.58 4.03
CA GLU A 16 20.21 -9.83 2.57
C GLU A 16 20.40 -11.30 2.09
N GLU A 17 19.51 -12.20 2.48
CA GLU A 17 19.26 -13.44 1.74
C GLU A 17 17.89 -13.31 1.08
N ASP A 18 17.79 -13.73 -0.18
CA ASP A 18 16.68 -13.60 -1.13
C ASP A 18 15.30 -13.93 -0.53
N TYR A 19 14.70 -12.97 0.17
CA TYR A 19 13.32 -13.04 0.58
C TYR A 19 12.50 -12.11 -0.29
N ARG A 20 11.73 -12.70 -1.21
CA ARG A 20 10.47 -12.09 -1.67
C ARG A 20 9.54 -11.98 -0.45
N MET A 21 9.75 -10.94 0.36
CA MET A 21 8.89 -10.62 1.50
C MET A 21 7.76 -9.72 1.08
N ALA A 22 6.63 -9.91 1.74
CA ALA A 22 5.54 -8.98 1.66
C ALA A 22 6.00 -7.58 2.11
N ILE A 23 5.63 -6.55 1.35
CA ILE A 23 5.88 -5.15 1.68
C ILE A 23 4.58 -4.44 2.01
N SER A 24 4.61 -3.51 2.95
CA SER A 24 3.53 -2.54 3.14
C SER A 24 3.94 -1.18 2.59
N MET A 25 3.02 -0.44 1.98
CA MET A 25 3.26 0.94 1.60
C MET A 25 2.17 1.86 2.13
N LEU A 26 2.61 3.05 2.53
CA LEU A 26 1.75 4.17 2.87
C LEU A 26 2.05 5.30 1.87
N GLN A 27 1.02 5.73 1.14
CA GLN A 27 1.12 6.79 0.16
C GLN A 27 0.15 7.91 0.54
N GLU A 28 0.61 9.15 0.40
CA GLU A 28 -0.20 10.33 0.67
C GLU A 28 -0.23 11.21 -0.56
N THR A 29 -1.44 11.56 -0.99
CA THR A 29 -1.67 12.44 -2.13
C THR A 29 -2.42 13.68 -1.62
N PRO A 30 -1.71 14.69 -1.08
CA PRO A 30 -2.31 15.84 -0.40
C PRO A 30 -3.17 16.74 -1.32
N ASN A 31 -2.90 16.69 -2.63
CA ASN A 31 -3.60 17.51 -3.62
C ASN A 31 -4.68 16.75 -4.40
N ASN A 32 -5.06 15.54 -3.96
CA ASN A 32 -6.11 14.73 -4.58
C ASN A 32 -7.37 14.68 -3.70
N THR A 33 -8.52 14.45 -4.33
CA THR A 33 -9.79 14.13 -3.66
C THR A 33 -10.08 12.64 -3.72
N LEU A 34 -11.04 12.15 -2.91
CA LEU A 34 -11.54 10.78 -3.08
C LEU A 34 -12.13 10.54 -4.47
N GLU A 35 -12.79 11.53 -5.06
CA GLU A 35 -13.32 11.40 -6.42
C GLU A 35 -12.20 11.19 -7.46
N ASN A 36 -11.09 11.92 -7.35
CA ASN A 36 -9.93 11.67 -8.22
C ASN A 36 -9.34 10.28 -8.00
N TYR A 37 -9.27 9.84 -6.74
CA TYR A 37 -8.80 8.50 -6.39
C TYR A 37 -9.72 7.42 -6.98
N ASP A 38 -11.05 7.53 -6.83
CA ASP A 38 -12.03 6.57 -7.33
C ASP A 38 -11.98 6.48 -8.85
N ALA A 39 -11.82 7.63 -9.53
CA ALA A 39 -11.67 7.68 -10.98
C ALA A 39 -10.41 6.91 -11.46
N VAL A 40 -9.27 7.09 -10.77
CA VAL A 40 -8.02 6.36 -11.08
C VAL A 40 -8.17 4.88 -10.75
N SER A 41 -8.72 4.53 -9.59
CA SER A 41 -8.96 3.15 -9.16
C SER A 41 -9.84 2.39 -10.15
N SER A 42 -10.91 3.03 -10.63
CA SER A 42 -11.83 2.48 -11.63
C SER A 42 -11.13 2.23 -12.96
N LYS A 43 -10.36 3.20 -13.47
CA LYS A 43 -9.60 3.04 -14.72
C LYS A 43 -8.48 2.00 -14.61
N ALA A 44 -7.83 1.90 -13.46
CA ALA A 44 -6.83 0.88 -13.18
C ALA A 44 -7.44 -0.52 -12.95
N GLY A 45 -8.78 -0.63 -12.90
CA GLY A 45 -9.50 -1.90 -12.84
C GLY A 45 -9.35 -2.64 -11.52
N ILE A 46 -8.99 -1.96 -10.42
CA ILE A 46 -8.58 -2.61 -9.15
C ILE A 46 -9.70 -3.48 -8.56
N GLU A 47 -10.96 -3.04 -8.64
CA GLU A 47 -12.09 -3.81 -8.10
C GLU A 47 -12.51 -4.98 -8.99
N SER A 48 -12.44 -4.82 -10.32
CA SER A 48 -12.90 -5.83 -11.27
C SER A 48 -11.85 -6.90 -11.58
N ASP A 49 -10.57 -6.52 -11.56
CA ASP A 49 -9.42 -7.39 -11.77
C ASP A 49 -8.29 -6.99 -10.79
N PRO A 50 -8.36 -7.45 -9.53
CA PRO A 50 -7.37 -7.11 -8.52
C PRO A 50 -5.93 -7.43 -8.98
N PRO A 51 -4.97 -6.51 -8.77
CA PRO A 51 -3.59 -6.72 -9.19
C PRO A 51 -2.97 -7.97 -8.55
N GLU A 52 -2.21 -8.72 -9.33
CA GLU A 52 -1.47 -9.89 -8.83
C GLU A 52 -0.56 -9.47 -7.67
N GLY A 53 -0.59 -10.24 -6.59
CA GLY A 53 0.22 -10.01 -5.40
C GLY A 53 -0.29 -8.88 -4.49
N LEU A 54 -1.43 -8.22 -4.77
CA LEU A 54 -2.06 -7.32 -3.81
C LEU A 54 -2.77 -8.11 -2.71
N ILE A 55 -2.31 -7.98 -1.47
CA ILE A 55 -2.85 -8.69 -0.29
C ILE A 55 -3.93 -7.85 0.40
N PHE A 56 -3.67 -6.56 0.55
CA PHE A 56 -4.57 -5.63 1.24
C PHE A 56 -4.48 -4.24 0.60
N HIS A 57 -5.62 -3.56 0.53
CA HIS A 57 -5.70 -2.18 0.05
C HIS A 57 -6.79 -1.43 0.78
N THR A 58 -6.48 -0.21 1.19
CA THR A 58 -7.45 0.74 1.71
C THR A 58 -7.04 2.16 1.33
N ALA A 59 -8.03 3.02 1.16
CA ALA A 59 -7.82 4.45 1.00
C ALA A 59 -8.85 5.22 1.81
N ALA A 60 -8.45 6.37 2.34
CA ALA A 60 -9.30 7.26 3.10
C ALA A 60 -8.88 8.71 2.92
N GLU A 61 -9.84 9.64 3.09
CA GLU A 61 -9.52 11.06 3.22
C GLU A 61 -8.67 11.30 4.45
N MET A 62 -7.70 12.20 4.32
CA MET A 62 -6.93 12.69 5.45
C MET A 62 -7.62 13.89 6.09
N GLU A 63 -7.40 14.04 7.40
CA GLU A 63 -7.70 15.30 8.08
C GLU A 63 -6.85 16.42 7.45
N GLY A 64 -7.51 17.52 7.06
CA GLY A 64 -6.86 18.62 6.32
C GLY A 64 -6.87 18.47 4.79
N GLY A 65 -7.49 17.41 4.26
CA GLY A 65 -7.64 17.17 2.82
C GLY A 65 -6.55 16.25 2.26
N GLY A 66 -6.79 15.75 1.04
CA GLY A 66 -5.94 14.72 0.44
C GLY A 66 -6.45 13.30 0.72
N VAL A 67 -5.81 12.33 0.08
CA VAL A 67 -6.09 10.90 0.25
C VAL A 67 -4.85 10.20 0.77
N ARG A 68 -5.03 9.29 1.73
CA ARG A 68 -4.02 8.35 2.21
C ARG A 68 -4.38 6.96 1.78
N ILE A 69 -3.42 6.25 1.20
CA ILE A 69 -3.57 4.90 0.68
C ILE A 69 -2.60 4.01 1.45
N PHE A 70 -3.12 2.92 2.02
CA PHE A 70 -2.30 1.89 2.64
C PHE A 70 -2.56 0.56 1.94
N ASN A 71 -1.49 -0.12 1.55
CA ASN A 71 -1.60 -1.42 0.92
C ASN A 71 -0.46 -2.36 1.34
N VAL A 72 -0.71 -3.65 1.15
CA VAL A 72 0.25 -4.73 1.41
C VAL A 72 0.35 -5.57 0.15
N TRP A 73 1.56 -5.84 -0.29
CA TRP A 73 1.88 -6.61 -1.49
C TRP A 73 2.73 -7.82 -1.13
N GLU A 74 2.62 -8.92 -1.88
CA GLU A 74 3.47 -10.10 -1.75
C GLU A 74 4.96 -9.79 -2.00
N SER A 75 5.25 -8.78 -2.83
CA SER A 75 6.61 -8.29 -3.06
C SER A 75 6.62 -6.87 -3.62
N ARG A 76 7.79 -6.24 -3.67
CA ARG A 76 7.99 -4.93 -4.32
C ARG A 76 7.70 -4.98 -5.81
N GLU A 77 8.13 -6.04 -6.48
CA GLU A 77 7.99 -6.21 -7.92
C GLU A 77 6.51 -6.34 -8.32
N ALA A 78 5.66 -6.93 -7.46
CA ALA A 78 4.22 -7.00 -7.68
C ALA A 78 3.60 -5.60 -7.75
N PHE A 79 3.96 -4.71 -6.82
CA PHE A 79 3.54 -3.31 -6.87
C PHE A 79 4.08 -2.58 -8.09
N GLU A 80 5.36 -2.75 -8.42
CA GLU A 80 5.99 -2.04 -9.54
C GLU A 80 5.35 -2.41 -10.88
N ARG A 81 5.03 -3.69 -11.09
CA ARG A 81 4.25 -4.13 -12.26
C ARG A 81 2.89 -3.44 -12.31
N PHE A 82 2.14 -3.46 -11.21
CA PHE A 82 0.85 -2.76 -11.14
C PHE A 82 0.99 -1.26 -11.44
N ARG A 83 1.99 -0.61 -10.83
CA ARG A 83 2.26 0.82 -11.00
C ARG A 83 2.50 1.15 -12.47
N ASP A 84 3.40 0.42 -13.11
CA ASP A 84 3.90 0.75 -14.44
C ASP A 84 2.90 0.35 -15.54
N GLU A 85 2.17 -0.76 -15.36
CA GLU A 85 1.26 -1.30 -16.37
C GLU A 85 -0.17 -0.76 -16.26
N ARG A 86 -0.64 -0.41 -15.04
CA ARG A 86 -2.05 -0.04 -14.81
C ARG A 86 -2.24 1.32 -14.17
N LEU A 87 -1.42 1.69 -13.18
CA LEU A 87 -1.63 2.92 -12.41
C LEU A 87 -1.16 4.18 -13.15
N LEU A 88 0.06 4.21 -13.67
CA LEU A 88 0.60 5.35 -14.42
C LEU A 88 -0.17 5.66 -15.72
N PRO A 89 -0.71 4.66 -16.45
CA PRO A 89 -1.53 4.92 -17.64
C PRO A 89 -2.97 5.39 -17.37
N ALA A 90 -3.47 5.34 -16.14
CA ALA A 90 -4.86 5.65 -15.78
C ALA A 90 -5.17 7.18 -15.72
#